data_AF-A0A8J6KYE7-F1
#
_entry.id   AF-A0A8J6KYE7-F1
#
_cell.length_a   1.000
_cell.length_b   1.000
_cell.length_c   1.000
_cell.angle_alpha   90.00
_cell.angle_beta   90.00
_cell.angle_gamma   90.00
#
_symmetry.space_group_name_H-M   'P 1'
#
loop_
_entity.id
_entity.type
_entity.pdbx_description
1 polymer ?
#
loop_
_entity_poly.entity_id
_entity_poly.type
_entity_poly.pdbx_seq_one_letter_code
_entity_poly.pdbx_strand_id
1 'polypeptide(L)'
;ESVLVNDFFLVACLEDFIENARLFIFETFCRIHQCISINMLADKLNMTPEEAERWIVNLIRNARLDAKIDSKLGHVVMGNNTVSPYQQVIKMTLNQELDFSPQSYPLGI
;
A
#
# COMPACT_ATOMS: atom_id res chain seq x y z
N GLU A 1 -3.89 17.54 17.99
CA GLU A 1 -2.97 16.87 18.94
C GLU A 1 -3.41 16.87 20.41
N SER A 2 -4.31 17.74 20.91
CA SER A 2 -4.51 17.93 22.36
C SER A 2 -5.18 16.79 23.16
N VAL A 3 -5.86 15.85 22.51
CA VAL A 3 -6.62 14.80 23.22
C VAL A 3 -5.73 13.62 23.62
N LEU A 4 -4.78 13.24 22.77
CA LEU A 4 -3.95 12.04 22.98
C LEU A 4 -2.71 12.30 23.85
N VAL A 5 -2.19 13.53 23.85
CA VAL A 5 -0.99 13.91 24.62
C VAL A 5 -1.29 14.02 26.12
N ASN A 6 -2.56 14.18 26.50
CA ASN A 6 -2.99 14.28 27.90
C ASN A 6 -3.39 12.93 28.52
N ASP A 7 -3.30 11.83 27.77
CA ASP A 7 -3.72 10.52 28.23
C ASP A 7 -2.52 9.67 28.67
N PHE A 8 -2.49 9.33 29.96
CA PHE A 8 -1.39 8.66 30.65
C PHE A 8 -1.07 7.27 30.08
N PHE A 9 -2.04 6.60 29.46
CA PHE A 9 -1.86 5.26 28.89
C PHE A 9 -1.48 5.29 27.41
N LEU A 10 -1.92 6.31 26.67
CA LEU A 10 -1.73 6.40 25.22
C LEU A 10 -0.46 7.14 24.82
N VAL A 11 0.18 7.86 25.74
CA VAL A 11 1.42 8.60 25.48
C VAL A 11 2.54 7.69 24.98
N ALA A 12 2.62 6.45 25.49
CA ALA A 12 3.65 5.49 25.12
C ALA A 12 3.47 4.89 23.72
N CYS A 13 2.25 4.92 23.17
CA CYS A 13 1.93 4.39 21.83
C CYS A 13 1.55 5.50 20.83
N LEU A 14 1.69 6.77 21.23
CA LEU A 14 1.26 7.92 20.43
C LEU A 14 2.00 7.98 19.10
N GLU A 15 3.33 7.83 19.15
CA GLU A 15 4.20 7.92 17.98
C GLU A 15 3.92 6.77 17.01
N ASP A 16 3.78 5.54 17.52
CA ASP A 16 3.39 4.38 16.72
C ASP A 16 2.01 4.57 16.09
N PHE A 17 1.04 5.10 16.83
CA PHE A 17 -0.31 5.32 16.31
C PHE A 17 -0.30 6.36 15.18
N ILE A 18 0.44 7.46 15.34
CA ILE A 18 0.55 8.51 14.31
C ILE A 18 1.21 7.93 13.06
N GLU A 19 2.32 7.20 13.18
CA GLU A 19 2.97 6.57 12.04
C GLU A 19 2.04 5.55 11.35
N ASN A 20 1.35 4.70 12.10
CA ASN A 20 0.37 3.77 11.52
C ASN A 20 -0.81 4.48 10.82
N ALA A 21 -1.30 5.60 11.38
CA ALA A 21 -2.33 6.41 10.73
C ALA A 21 -1.84 7.03 9.43
N ARG A 22 -0.60 7.53 9.39
CA ARG A 22 0.05 8.06 8.19
C ARG A 22 0.18 7.00 7.10
N LEU A 23 0.60 5.79 7.48
CA LEU A 23 0.67 4.64 6.59
C LEU A 23 -0.70 4.29 6.00
N PHE A 24 -1.73 4.22 6.84
CA PHE A 24 -3.08 3.87 6.43
C PHE A 24 -3.70 4.89 5.47
N ILE A 25 -3.50 6.18 5.75
CA ILE A 25 -3.93 7.26 4.86
C ILE A 25 -3.23 7.09 3.51
N PHE A 26 -1.90 6.96 3.49
CA PHE A 26 -1.14 6.79 2.27
C PHE A 26 -1.57 5.57 1.46
N GLU A 27 -1.74 4.40 2.09
CA GLU A 27 -2.18 3.18 1.43
C GLU A 27 -3.55 3.38 0.76
N THR A 28 -4.48 4.02 1.46
CA THR A 28 -5.81 4.32 0.93
C THR A 28 -5.72 5.20 -0.31
N PHE A 29 -4.89 6.25 -0.28
CA PHE A 29 -4.67 7.14 -1.42
C PHE A 29 -4.04 6.41 -2.61
N CYS A 30 -3.00 5.62 -2.37
CA CYS A 30 -2.31 4.81 -3.37
C CYS A 30 -3.20 3.74 -4.03
N ARG A 31 -4.20 3.24 -3.31
CA ARG A 31 -5.13 2.24 -3.85
C ARG A 31 -6.15 2.83 -4.82
N ILE A 32 -6.60 4.06 -4.59
CA ILE A 32 -7.68 4.69 -5.37
C ILE A 32 -7.17 5.67 -6.43
N HIS A 33 -5.98 6.25 -6.25
CA HIS A 33 -5.40 7.22 -7.18
C HIS A 33 -4.15 6.66 -7.84
N GLN A 34 -4.11 6.68 -9.18
CA GLN A 34 -2.91 6.35 -9.94
C GLN A 34 -1.86 7.48 -9.91
N CYS A 35 -2.27 8.73 -9.75
CA CYS A 35 -1.38 9.89 -9.70
C CYS A 35 -1.75 10.75 -8.50
N ILE A 36 -0.79 10.98 -7.61
CA ILE A 36 -1.01 11.69 -6.35
C ILE A 36 0.04 12.79 -6.20
N SER A 37 -0.40 14.01 -5.92
CA SER A 37 0.52 15.13 -5.65
C SER A 37 1.16 15.01 -4.28
N ILE A 38 2.49 15.15 -4.21
CA ILE A 38 3.27 15.12 -2.97
C ILE A 38 2.86 16.27 -2.05
N ASN A 39 2.59 17.47 -2.60
CA ASN A 39 2.12 18.61 -1.82
C ASN A 39 0.80 18.30 -1.07
N MET A 40 -0.16 17.67 -1.76
CA MET A 40 -1.44 17.31 -1.14
C MET A 40 -1.27 16.27 -0.02
N LEU A 41 -0.34 15.33 -0.19
CA LEU A 41 0.04 14.37 0.84
C LEU A 41 0.70 15.06 2.04
N ALA A 42 1.63 15.98 1.79
CA ALA A 42 2.33 16.74 2.83
C ALA A 42 1.36 17.52 3.72
N ASP A 43 0.37 18.21 3.11
CA ASP A 43 -0.70 18.92 3.83
C ASP A 43 -1.55 17.97 4.69
N LYS A 44 -1.86 16.76 4.19
CA LYS A 44 -2.68 15.77 4.91
C LYS A 44 -1.92 15.07 6.04
N LEU A 45 -0.62 14.84 5.85
CA LEU A 45 0.27 14.14 6.77
C LEU A 45 0.91 15.09 7.81
N ASN A 46 0.66 16.39 7.65
CA ASN A 46 1.14 17.46 8.52
C ASN A 46 2.68 17.52 8.57
N MET A 47 3.32 17.35 7.41
CA MET A 47 4.78 17.34 7.22
C MET A 47 5.17 18.27 6.06
N THR A 48 6.45 18.63 5.97
CA THR A 48 6.94 19.44 4.84
C THR A 48 6.97 18.60 3.56
N PRO A 49 6.84 19.20 2.36
CA PRO A 49 6.89 18.45 1.10
C PRO A 49 8.20 17.69 0.90
N GLU A 50 9.32 18.21 1.41
CA GLU A 50 10.64 17.56 1.37
C GLU A 50 10.69 16.32 2.27
N GLU A 51 10.09 16.41 3.46
CA GLU A 51 10.02 15.31 4.41
C GLU A 51 9.03 14.23 3.94
N ALA A 52 7.92 14.66 3.33
CA ALA A 52 6.97 13.77 2.66
C ALA A 52 7.62 12.98 1.53
N GLU A 53 8.41 13.63 0.67
CA GLU A 53 9.13 12.94 -0.40
C GLU A 53 10.06 11.86 0.17
N ARG A 54 10.86 12.18 1.19
CA ARG A 54 11.75 11.19 1.84
C ARG A 54 10.96 10.06 2.49
N TRP A 55 9.86 10.37 3.17
CA TRP A 55 9.01 9.38 3.82
C TRP A 55 8.41 8.41 2.80
N ILE A 56 7.88 8.92 1.68
CA ILE A 56 7.33 8.11 0.59
C ILE A 56 8.42 7.24 -0.07
N VAL A 57 9.60 7.81 -0.35
CA VAL A 57 10.74 7.06 -0.90
C VAL A 57 11.15 5.91 0.03
N ASN A 58 11.22 6.17 1.33
CA ASN A 58 11.52 5.16 2.33
C ASN A 58 10.43 4.09 2.37
N LEU A 59 9.16 4.48 2.22
CA LEU A 59 8.04 3.55 2.16
C LEU A 59 8.12 2.60 0.98
N ILE A 60 8.34 3.13 -0.23
CA ILE A 60 8.42 2.34 -1.45
C ILE A 60 9.60 1.37 -1.40
N ARG A 61 10.74 1.80 -0.83
CA ARG A 61 11.93 0.96 -0.66
C ARG A 61 11.73 -0.16 0.35
N ASN A 62 11.13 0.12 1.51
CA ASN A 62 10.95 -0.88 2.56
C ASN A 62 9.76 -1.83 2.28
N ALA A 63 8.66 -1.31 1.74
CA ALA A 63 7.43 -2.07 1.51
C ALA A 63 7.36 -2.74 0.12
N ARG A 64 8.37 -2.56 -0.74
CA ARG A 64 8.42 -3.09 -2.13
C ARG A 64 7.15 -2.75 -2.93
N LEU A 65 6.67 -1.52 -2.78
CA LEU A 65 5.53 -1.02 -3.54
C LEU A 65 5.95 -0.76 -4.99
N ASP A 66 5.10 -1.14 -5.94
CA ASP A 66 5.28 -0.79 -7.35
C ASP A 66 4.77 0.64 -7.56
N ALA A 67 5.64 1.62 -7.33
CA ALA A 67 5.32 3.04 -7.44
C ALA A 67 6.55 3.81 -7.95
N LYS A 68 6.27 4.87 -8.71
CA LYS A 68 7.27 5.71 -9.37
C LYS A 68 7.09 7.16 -8.92
N ILE A 69 8.19 7.83 -8.57
CA ILE A 69 8.17 9.21 -8.10
C ILE A 69 8.70 10.13 -9.20
N ASP A 70 7.91 11.10 -9.59
CA ASP A 70 8.27 12.16 -10.52
C ASP A 70 8.62 13.43 -9.73
N SER A 71 9.84 13.47 -9.19
CA SER A 71 10.32 14.60 -8.37
C SER A 71 10.30 15.94 -9.12
N LYS A 72 10.37 15.93 -10.46
CA LYS A 72 10.25 17.16 -11.28
C LYS A 72 8.87 17.81 -11.23
N LEU A 73 7.81 17.01 -11.14
CA LEU A 73 6.43 17.49 -11.08
C LEU A 73 5.85 17.41 -9.65
N GLY A 74 6.53 16.72 -8.75
CA GLY A 74 6.07 16.48 -7.39
C GLY A 74 4.87 15.53 -7.33
N HIS A 75 4.85 14.49 -8.18
CA HIS A 75 3.79 13.48 -8.19
C HIS A 75 4.34 12.07 -7.95
N VAL A 76 3.51 11.24 -7.34
CA VAL A 76 3.72 9.80 -7.19
C VAL A 76 2.75 9.10 -8.13
N VAL A 77 3.30 8.28 -9.03
CA VAL A 77 2.54 7.46 -9.97
C VAL A 77 2.59 6.01 -9.50
N MET A 78 1.43 5.44 -9.18
CA MET A 78 1.32 4.05 -8.76
C MET A 78 1.37 3.11 -9.97
N GLY A 79 2.09 2.00 -9.83
CA GLY A 79 2.12 0.91 -10.80
C GLY A 79 0.72 0.37 -11.06
N ASN A 80 0.41 0.13 -12.33
CA ASN A 80 -0.88 -0.39 -12.75
C ASN A 80 -0.95 -1.89 -12.48
N ASN A 81 -1.64 -2.31 -11.42
CA ASN A 81 -1.98 -3.72 -11.23
C ASN A 81 -3.15 -4.15 -12.12
N THR A 82 -3.11 -3.79 -13.41
CA THR A 82 -4.08 -4.25 -14.40
C THR A 82 -3.75 -5.69 -14.72
N VAL A 83 -4.39 -6.63 -14.01
CA VAL A 83 -4.40 -8.03 -14.42
C VAL A 83 -5.06 -8.07 -15.79
N SER A 84 -4.25 -8.36 -16.81
CA SER A 84 -4.77 -8.52 -18.17
C SER A 84 -5.86 -9.60 -18.17
N PRO A 85 -6.96 -9.44 -18.92
CA PRO A 85 -8.00 -10.47 -19.00
C PRO A 85 -7.45 -11.84 -19.40
N TYR A 86 -6.37 -11.88 -20.19
CA TYR A 86 -5.61 -13.10 -20.50
C TYR A 86 -4.97 -13.74 -19.27
N GLN A 87 -4.39 -12.95 -18.36
CA GLN A 87 -3.85 -13.46 -17.10
C GLN A 87 -4.94 -13.99 -16.17
N GLN A 88 -6.14 -13.39 -16.20
CA GLN A 88 -7.27 -13.86 -15.40
C GLN A 88 -7.78 -15.21 -15.90
N VAL A 89 -7.92 -15.41 -17.22
CA VAL A 89 -8.32 -16.70 -17.78
C VAL A 89 -7.26 -17.78 -17.57
N ILE A 90 -5.97 -17.45 -17.73
CA ILE A 90 -4.87 -18.41 -17.46
C ILE A 90 -4.87 -18.82 -15.99
N LYS A 91 -5.06 -17.87 -15.06
CA LYS A 91 -5.14 -18.17 -13.63
C LYS A 91 -6.35 -19.03 -13.30
N MET A 92 -7.52 -18.77 -13.89
CA MET A 92 -8.72 -19.60 -13.69
C MET A 92 -8.51 -21.02 -14.22
N THR A 93 -7.94 -21.18 -15.42
CA THR A 93 -7.67 -22.50 -16.00
C THR A 93 -6.63 -23.27 -15.20
N LEU A 94 -5.51 -22.64 -14.79
CA LEU A 94 -4.49 -23.29 -13.95
C LEU A 94 -5.03 -23.71 -12.58
N ASN A 95 -5.91 -22.90 -11.97
CA ASN A 95 -6.49 -23.22 -10.68
C ASN A 95 -7.54 -24.35 -10.78
N GLN A 96 -8.18 -24.52 -11.94
CA GLN A 96 -9.04 -25.68 -12.20
C GLN A 96 -8.21 -26.95 -12.48
N GLU A 97 -7.12 -26.88 -13.24
CA GLU A 97 -6.28 -28.06 -13.51
C GLU A 97 -5.58 -28.62 -12.26
N LEU A 98 -5.27 -27.76 -11.28
CA LEU A 98 -4.77 -28.20 -9.97
C LEU A 98 -5.84 -28.91 -9.13
N ASP A 99 -7.13 -28.57 -9.29
CA ASP A 99 -8.26 -29.27 -8.65
C ASP A 99 -8.51 -30.66 -9.28
N PHE A 100 -8.18 -30.80 -10.57
CA PHE A 100 -8.23 -32.07 -11.31
C PHE A 100 -6.95 -32.91 -11.20
N SER A 101 -5.98 -32.53 -10.37
CA SER A 101 -4.80 -33.37 -10.14
C SER A 101 -5.22 -34.67 -9.42
N PRO A 102 -4.83 -35.86 -9.93
CA PRO A 102 -5.35 -37.17 -9.50
C PRO A 102 -4.93 -37.64 -8.09
N GLN A 103 -4.45 -36.75 -7.21
CA GLN A 103 -4.04 -37.10 -5.84
C GLN A 103 -5.21 -37.10 -4.83
N SER A 104 -6.42 -36.75 -5.23
CA SER A 104 -7.63 -36.74 -4.38
C SER A 104 -8.59 -37.92 -4.61
N TYR A 105 -8.23 -38.92 -5.45
CA TYR A 105 -8.95 -40.19 -5.46
C TYR A 105 -8.42 -41.07 -4.31
N PRO A 106 -9.23 -41.39 -3.28
CA PRO A 106 -8.83 -42.40 -2.31
C PRO A 106 -8.71 -43.74 -3.04
N LEU A 107 -7.52 -44.35 -2.98
CA LEU A 107 -7.37 -45.78 -3.24
C LEU A 107 -8.14 -46.54 -2.16
N GLY A 108 -9.17 -47.28 -2.57
CA GLY A 108 -9.99 -48.17 -1.73
C GLY A 108 -11.46 -47.76 -1.80
N ILE A 109 -12.38 -48.57 -2.31
CA ILE A 109 -12.54 -50.04 -2.29
C ILE A 109 -13.40 -50.46 -3.48
#